data_AF-A0A8J2PFH8-F1
#
_entry.id   AF-A0A8J2PFH8-F1
#
_cell.length_a   1.000
_cell.length_b   1.000
_cell.length_c   1.000
_cell.angle_alpha   90.00
_cell.angle_beta   90.00
_cell.angle_gamma   90.00
#
_symmetry.space_group_name_H-M   'P 1'
#
loop_
_entity.id
_entity.type
_entity.pdbx_description
1 polymer ?
#
loop_
_entity_poly.entity_id
_entity_poly.type
_entity_poly.pdbx_seq_one_letter_code
_entity_poly.pdbx_strand_id
1 'polypeptide(L)'
;SDPDRYNREIRLTHGAVIAKELMKVIMHKSEHEVSFGIATNKLRAKISCGLNKPKGITIMPYAYMRVLDTLRFENLPGCGGRTRKVLREKYQIDTLWHVLVLCTDSLEMKIKRTNKVEGPRAVANDVVRKAQLLDDEIVRKCYFTKSTS
;
A
#
# COMPACT_ATOMS: atom_id res chain seq x y z
N SER A 1 15.33 -6.40 20.32
CA SER A 1 15.32 -6.05 18.88
C SER A 1 15.05 -7.30 18.09
N ASP A 2 14.09 -7.30 17.17
CA ASP A 2 13.84 -8.44 16.27
C ASP A 2 14.95 -8.46 15.19
N PRO A 3 15.88 -9.44 15.20
CA PRO A 3 17.00 -9.49 14.25
C PRO A 3 16.52 -9.62 12.80
N ASP A 4 15.38 -10.27 12.58
CA ASP A 4 14.85 -10.42 11.23
C ASP A 4 14.32 -9.09 10.68
N ARG A 5 13.73 -8.25 11.53
CA ARG A 5 13.36 -6.87 11.15
C ARG A 5 14.58 -6.05 10.73
N TYR A 6 15.67 -6.11 11.50
CA TYR A 6 16.89 -5.39 11.15
C TYR A 6 17.47 -5.86 9.81
N ASN A 7 17.56 -7.18 9.61
CA ASN A 7 18.01 -7.76 8.34
C ASN A 7 17.11 -7.38 7.16
N ARG A 8 15.81 -7.26 7.38
CA ARG A 8 14.85 -6.85 6.34
C ARG A 8 15.03 -5.39 5.92
N GLU A 9 15.30 -4.48 6.85
CA GLU A 9 15.59 -3.06 6.52
C GLU A 9 16.92 -2.94 5.74
N ILE A 10 17.95 -3.71 6.10
CA ILE A 10 19.21 -3.76 5.32
C ILE A 10 18.93 -4.15 3.86
N ARG A 11 18.10 -5.17 3.64
CA ARG A 11 17.74 -5.61 2.28
C ARG A 11 17.03 -4.51 1.49
N LEU A 12 16.16 -3.73 2.12
CA LEU A 12 15.51 -2.59 1.48
C LEU A 12 16.53 -1.51 1.09
N THR A 13 17.50 -1.20 1.96
CA THR A 13 18.57 -0.25 1.66
C THR A 13 19.45 -0.73 0.49
N HIS A 14 19.84 -2.01 0.47
CA HIS A 14 20.57 -2.58 -0.68
C HIS A 14 19.77 -2.46 -1.99
N GLY A 15 18.46 -2.69 -1.95
CA GLY A 15 17.58 -2.50 -3.10
C GLY A 15 17.60 -1.07 -3.64
N ALA A 16 17.70 -0.06 -2.77
CA ALA A 16 17.82 1.33 -3.19
C ALA A 16 19.16 1.66 -3.85
N VAL A 17 20.27 1.06 -3.39
CA VAL A 17 21.59 1.19 -4.03
C VAL A 17 21.52 0.63 -5.45
N ILE A 18 20.97 -0.57 -5.63
CA ILE A 18 20.80 -1.19 -6.95
C ILE A 18 19.91 -0.33 -7.85
N ALA A 19 18.80 0.19 -7.32
CA ALA A 19 17.91 1.07 -8.08
C ALA A 19 18.61 2.35 -8.55
N LYS A 20 19.52 2.92 -7.75
CA LYS A 20 20.30 4.10 -8.14
C LYS A 20 21.22 3.81 -9.32
N GLU A 21 21.87 2.65 -9.34
CA GLU A 21 22.69 2.24 -10.49
C GLU A 21 21.83 1.98 -11.74
N LEU A 22 20.67 1.34 -11.57
CA LEU A 22 19.72 1.15 -12.68
C LEU A 22 19.21 2.48 -13.26
N MET A 23 18.96 3.49 -12.43
CA MET A 23 18.59 4.82 -12.92
C MET A 23 19.65 5.40 -13.86
N LYS A 24 20.94 5.28 -13.49
CA LYS A 24 22.04 5.76 -14.33
C LYS A 24 22.08 5.01 -15.66
N VAL A 25 21.96 3.69 -15.61
CA VAL A 25 21.98 2.83 -16.81
C VAL A 25 20.81 3.16 -17.74
N ILE A 26 19.60 3.33 -17.21
CA ILE A 26 18.41 3.67 -18.01
C ILE A 26 18.56 5.06 -18.62
N MET A 27 18.96 6.06 -17.83
CA MET A 27 19.20 7.40 -18.35
C MET A 27 20.24 7.40 -19.48
N HIS A 28 21.35 6.68 -19.30
CA HIS A 28 22.40 6.58 -20.31
C HIS A 28 21.96 5.83 -21.57
N LYS A 29 21.17 4.74 -21.44
CA LYS A 29 20.81 3.89 -22.58
C LYS A 29 19.59 4.36 -23.35
N SER A 30 18.66 5.06 -22.69
CA SER A 30 17.40 5.44 -23.31
C SER A 30 17.07 6.92 -23.18
N GLU A 31 17.86 7.73 -22.45
CA GLU A 31 17.55 9.15 -22.19
C GLU A 31 16.21 9.37 -21.46
N HIS A 32 15.73 8.34 -20.76
CA HIS A 32 14.48 8.41 -20.00
C HIS A 32 14.75 8.48 -18.51
N GLU A 33 13.98 9.33 -17.84
CA GLU A 33 13.98 9.46 -16.40
C GLU A 33 12.98 8.52 -15.77
N VAL A 34 13.39 7.84 -14.71
CA VAL A 34 12.57 6.85 -14.01
C VAL A 34 12.51 7.15 -12.52
N SER A 35 11.51 6.57 -11.86
CA SER A 35 11.39 6.58 -10.40
C SER A 35 11.22 5.17 -9.90
N PHE A 36 11.81 4.85 -8.75
CA PHE A 36 11.77 3.51 -8.16
C PHE A 36 11.09 3.54 -6.79
N GLY A 37 10.34 2.49 -6.51
CA GLY A 37 9.80 2.21 -5.18
C GLY A 37 10.37 0.89 -4.68
N ILE A 38 10.94 0.90 -3.49
CA ILE A 38 11.58 -0.27 -2.87
C ILE A 38 10.76 -0.67 -1.65
N ALA A 39 10.25 -1.89 -1.67
CA ALA A 39 9.43 -2.43 -0.59
C ALA A 39 9.45 -3.95 -0.59
N THR A 40 8.76 -4.53 0.38
CA THR A 40 8.72 -5.98 0.66
C THR A 40 7.80 -6.75 -0.30
N ASN A 41 6.94 -6.04 -1.04
CA ASN A 41 6.08 -6.63 -2.06
C ASN A 41 5.77 -5.63 -3.18
N LYS A 42 5.21 -6.15 -4.28
CA LYS A 42 4.94 -5.38 -5.51
C LYS A 42 3.96 -4.23 -5.30
N LEU A 43 2.94 -4.43 -4.45
CA LEU A 43 1.92 -3.39 -4.19
C LEU A 43 2.55 -2.20 -3.45
N ARG A 44 3.26 -2.47 -2.35
CA ARG A 44 3.99 -1.46 -1.59
C ARG A 44 5.03 -0.76 -2.46
N ALA A 45 5.77 -1.50 -3.28
CA ALA A 45 6.75 -0.91 -4.20
C ALA A 45 6.08 0.05 -5.20
N LYS A 46 4.93 -0.33 -5.75
CA LYS A 46 4.17 0.52 -6.68
C LYS A 46 3.65 1.79 -6.02
N ILE A 47 3.14 1.69 -4.80
CA ILE A 47 2.71 2.85 -4.00
C ILE A 47 3.93 3.76 -3.74
N SER A 48 5.02 3.20 -3.21
CA SER A 48 6.27 3.92 -2.90
C SER A 48 6.81 4.68 -4.10
N CYS A 49 6.86 4.02 -5.27
CA CYS A 49 7.30 4.62 -6.53
C CYS A 49 6.51 5.88 -6.90
N GLY A 50 5.22 5.95 -6.52
CA GLY A 50 4.36 7.10 -6.78
C GLY A 50 4.55 8.28 -5.83
N LEU A 51 5.14 8.08 -4.64
CA LEU A 51 5.17 9.09 -3.58
C LEU A 51 6.13 10.25 -3.87
N ASN A 52 7.24 9.97 -4.54
CA ASN A 52 8.32 10.94 -4.76
C ASN A 52 8.69 11.04 -6.24
N LYS A 53 7.69 11.00 -7.13
CA LYS A 53 7.90 11.29 -8.56
C LYS A 53 8.02 12.80 -8.79
N PRO A 54 8.76 13.23 -9.83
CA PRO A 54 9.59 12.43 -10.73
C PRO A 54 11.01 12.17 -10.18
N LYS A 55 11.80 11.31 -10.85
CA LYS A 55 13.24 11.03 -10.57
C LYS A 55 13.59 10.57 -9.14
N GLY A 56 12.63 10.17 -8.32
CA GLY A 56 12.87 9.72 -6.94
C GLY A 56 13.10 8.22 -6.80
N ILE A 57 13.81 7.86 -5.73
CA ILE A 57 13.79 6.51 -5.14
C ILE A 57 13.10 6.63 -3.79
N THR A 58 12.05 5.84 -3.57
CA THR A 58 11.33 5.82 -2.29
C THR A 58 11.41 4.43 -1.68
N ILE A 59 11.95 4.35 -0.46
CA ILE A 59 11.96 3.13 0.33
C ILE A 59 10.75 3.16 1.26
N MET A 60 9.96 2.09 1.30
CA MET A 60 8.87 1.95 2.26
C MET A 60 9.28 0.99 3.38
N PRO A 61 9.67 1.51 4.56
CA PRO A 61 10.19 0.72 5.66
C PRO A 61 9.12 -0.18 6.27
N TYR A 62 9.47 -1.10 7.17
CA TYR A 62 8.47 -1.89 7.90
C TYR A 62 7.63 -1.05 8.86
N ALA A 63 8.09 0.15 9.22
CA ALA A 63 7.34 1.14 10.01
C ALA A 63 6.42 2.07 9.18
N TYR A 64 5.92 1.61 8.03
CA TYR A 64 5.21 2.43 7.04
C TYR A 64 3.79 2.86 7.39
N MET A 65 3.22 2.44 8.52
CA MET A 65 1.84 2.77 8.88
C MET A 65 1.53 4.25 8.91
N ARG A 66 2.46 5.07 9.43
CA ARG A 66 2.33 6.53 9.41
C ARG A 66 2.27 7.11 8.00
N VAL A 67 2.87 6.41 7.02
CA VAL A 67 2.78 6.78 5.62
C VAL A 67 1.39 6.43 5.09
N LEU A 68 0.84 5.26 5.43
CA LEU A 68 -0.49 4.81 4.97
C LEU A 68 -1.64 5.68 5.47
N ASP A 69 -1.55 6.23 6.69
CA ASP A 69 -2.55 7.15 7.25
C ASP A 69 -2.74 8.40 6.37
N THR A 70 -1.67 8.82 5.69
CA THR A 70 -1.68 9.99 4.80
C THR A 70 -2.06 9.65 3.35
N LEU A 71 -2.15 8.36 3.00
CA LEU A 71 -2.40 7.94 1.62
C LEU A 71 -3.88 7.82 1.32
N ARG A 72 -4.34 8.70 0.41
CA ARG A 72 -5.66 8.56 -0.20
C ARG A 72 -5.77 7.23 -0.92
N PHE A 73 -6.96 6.65 -0.86
CA PHE A 73 -7.29 5.39 -1.50
C PHE A 73 -7.03 5.39 -3.02
N GLU A 74 -7.02 6.56 -3.62
CA GLU A 74 -6.72 6.83 -5.04
C GLU A 74 -5.31 6.39 -5.45
N ASN A 75 -4.38 6.33 -4.49
CA ASN A 75 -3.01 5.90 -4.72
C ASN A 75 -2.87 4.37 -4.78
N LEU A 76 -3.94 3.62 -4.52
CA LEU A 76 -3.95 2.17 -4.59
C LEU A 76 -4.11 1.70 -6.06
N PRO A 77 -3.13 0.96 -6.60
CA PRO A 77 -3.21 0.45 -7.97
C PRO A 77 -4.48 -0.37 -8.22
N GLY A 78 -5.14 -0.14 -9.35
CA GLY A 78 -6.36 -0.86 -9.75
C GLY A 78 -7.64 -0.44 -9.02
N CYS A 79 -7.58 0.57 -8.14
CA CYS A 79 -8.73 1.05 -7.38
C CYS A 79 -9.27 2.40 -7.89
N GLY A 80 -8.96 2.76 -9.14
CA GLY A 80 -9.42 4.00 -9.77
C GLY A 80 -10.88 3.96 -10.27
N GLY A 81 -11.38 5.13 -10.70
CA GLY A 81 -12.65 5.26 -11.42
C GLY A 81 -13.87 4.82 -10.62
N ARG A 82 -14.57 3.78 -11.10
CA ARG A 82 -15.83 3.28 -10.54
C ARG A 82 -15.65 2.66 -9.15
N THR A 83 -14.55 1.96 -8.91
CA THR A 83 -14.21 1.37 -7.61
C THR A 83 -14.12 2.44 -6.53
N ARG A 84 -13.38 3.52 -6.80
CA ARG A 84 -13.29 4.68 -5.91
C ARG A 84 -14.65 5.28 -5.62
N LYS A 85 -15.46 5.52 -6.66
CA LYS A 85 -16.79 6.12 -6.51
C LYS A 85 -17.66 5.30 -5.56
N VAL A 86 -17.69 3.98 -5.77
CA VAL A 86 -18.44 3.05 -4.91
C VAL A 86 -17.93 3.06 -3.46
N LEU A 87 -16.61 3.05 -3.26
CA LEU A 87 -16.01 3.03 -1.91
C LEU A 87 -16.25 4.31 -1.13
N ARG A 88 -16.16 5.47 -1.80
CA ARG A 88 -16.39 6.77 -1.19
C ARG A 88 -17.87 7.00 -0.88
N GLU A 89 -18.74 6.81 -1.89
CA GLU A 89 -20.16 7.15 -1.79
C GLU A 89 -20.94 6.14 -0.94
N LYS A 90 -20.65 4.83 -1.05
CA LYS A 90 -21.42 3.81 -0.33
C LYS A 90 -20.79 3.41 1.01
N TYR A 91 -19.48 3.50 1.14
CA TYR A 91 -18.78 2.95 2.30
C TYR A 91 -17.99 3.99 3.11
N GLN A 92 -17.95 5.26 2.67
CA GLN A 92 -17.22 6.35 3.34
C GLN A 92 -15.72 6.04 3.55
N ILE A 93 -15.15 5.27 2.62
CA ILE A 93 -13.73 4.90 2.60
C ILE A 93 -12.99 5.89 1.70
N ASP A 94 -12.15 6.75 2.28
CA ASP A 94 -11.38 7.77 1.54
C ASP A 94 -9.86 7.56 1.65
N THR A 95 -9.38 6.90 2.70
CA THR A 95 -7.96 6.61 2.94
C THR A 95 -7.67 5.12 2.91
N LEU A 96 -6.41 4.76 2.66
CA LEU A 96 -5.95 3.37 2.80
C LEU A 96 -6.17 2.84 4.22
N TRP A 97 -6.02 3.71 5.22
CA TRP A 97 -6.25 3.39 6.63
C TRP A 97 -7.65 2.84 6.89
N HIS A 98 -8.71 3.44 6.32
CA HIS A 98 -10.07 2.94 6.49
C HIS A 98 -10.22 1.49 6.01
N VAL A 99 -9.47 1.09 4.97
CA VAL A 99 -9.47 -0.29 4.48
C VAL A 99 -8.75 -1.23 5.45
N LEU A 100 -7.67 -0.78 6.08
CA LEU A 100 -6.88 -1.58 7.02
C LEU A 100 -7.58 -1.77 8.37
N VAL A 101 -8.32 -0.76 8.84
CA VAL A 101 -9.07 -0.80 10.10
C VAL A 101 -10.36 -1.62 9.98
N LEU A 102 -10.99 -1.59 8.81
CA LEU A 102 -12.11 -2.46 8.54
C LEU A 102 -11.57 -3.89 8.39
N CYS A 103 -11.56 -4.64 9.50
CA CYS A 103 -11.33 -6.07 9.50
C CYS A 103 -12.04 -6.71 8.31
N THR A 104 -11.38 -7.65 7.65
CA THR A 104 -11.84 -8.29 6.41
C THR A 104 -13.31 -8.71 6.50
N ASP A 105 -13.71 -9.22 7.67
CA ASP A 105 -15.08 -9.63 7.98
C ASP A 105 -16.06 -8.47 8.06
N SER A 106 -15.67 -7.32 8.62
CA SER A 106 -16.50 -6.11 8.70
C SER A 106 -16.65 -5.40 7.36
N LEU A 107 -15.59 -5.43 6.53
CA LEU A 107 -15.62 -4.91 5.16
C LEU A 107 -16.51 -5.80 4.27
N GLU A 108 -16.33 -7.12 4.34
CA GLU A 108 -17.21 -8.07 3.69
C GLU A 108 -18.66 -7.96 4.18
N MET A 109 -18.90 -7.80 5.49
CA MET A 109 -20.26 -7.66 6.04
C MET A 109 -20.94 -6.34 5.63
N LYS A 110 -20.22 -5.20 5.66
CA LYS A 110 -20.74 -3.91 5.15
C LYS A 110 -21.10 -4.02 3.68
N ILE A 111 -20.30 -4.75 2.90
CA ILE A 111 -20.54 -4.94 1.46
C ILE A 111 -21.69 -5.94 1.21
N LYS A 112 -21.74 -7.07 1.92
CA LYS A 112 -22.81 -8.08 1.83
C LYS A 112 -24.18 -7.54 2.24
N ARG A 113 -24.26 -6.64 3.23
CA ARG A 113 -25.51 -5.97 3.65
C ARG A 113 -26.14 -5.07 2.58
N THR A 114 -25.37 -4.66 1.57
CA THR A 114 -25.79 -3.67 0.56
C THR A 114 -26.11 -4.34 -0.80
N ASN A 115 -26.42 -5.65 -0.79
CA ASN A 115 -26.65 -6.46 -1.99
C ASN A 115 -27.91 -6.07 -2.77
N LYS A 116 -27.72 -5.31 -3.87
CA LYS A 116 -28.62 -5.35 -5.05
C LYS A 116 -27.89 -5.24 -6.39
N VAL A 117 -26.57 -5.46 -6.44
CA VAL A 117 -25.80 -5.40 -7.70
C VAL A 117 -24.66 -6.41 -7.61
N GLU A 118 -24.38 -7.20 -8.65
CA GLU A 118 -23.37 -8.27 -8.69
C GLU A 118 -21.92 -7.78 -8.87
N GLY A 119 -21.71 -6.54 -9.33
CA GLY A 119 -20.38 -5.92 -9.52
C GLY A 119 -19.56 -5.52 -8.26
N PRO A 120 -20.12 -5.19 -7.08
CA PRO A 120 -19.37 -4.72 -5.90
C PRO A 120 -18.54 -5.80 -5.19
N ARG A 121 -18.88 -7.09 -5.34
CA ARG A 121 -18.24 -8.17 -4.57
C ARG A 121 -16.82 -8.50 -5.04
N ALA A 122 -16.58 -8.44 -6.35
CA ALA A 122 -15.22 -8.58 -6.90
C ALA A 122 -14.31 -7.41 -6.48
N VAL A 123 -14.88 -6.19 -6.48
CA VAL A 123 -14.20 -4.98 -6.02
C VAL A 123 -13.85 -5.08 -4.53
N ALA A 124 -14.77 -5.58 -3.72
CA ALA A 124 -14.57 -5.82 -2.29
C ALA A 124 -13.40 -6.76 -2.01
N ASN A 125 -13.40 -7.93 -2.67
CA ASN A 125 -12.38 -8.95 -2.48
C ASN A 125 -11.00 -8.47 -2.93
N ASP A 126 -10.93 -7.70 -4.02
CA ASP A 126 -9.68 -7.10 -4.49
C ASP A 126 -9.15 -6.05 -3.50
N VAL A 127 -10.02 -5.21 -2.93
CA VAL A 127 -9.68 -4.24 -1.88
C VAL A 127 -9.19 -4.94 -0.62
N VAL A 128 -9.89 -5.99 -0.18
CA VAL A 128 -9.53 -6.84 0.95
C VAL A 128 -8.15 -7.48 0.75
N ARG A 129 -7.91 -8.09 -0.41
CA ARG A 129 -6.64 -8.74 -0.71
C ARG A 129 -5.49 -7.74 -0.73
N LYS A 130 -5.72 -6.54 -1.26
CA LYS A 130 -4.74 -5.45 -1.22
C LYS A 130 -4.49 -4.95 0.19
N ALA A 131 -5.52 -4.87 1.03
CA ALA A 131 -5.39 -4.57 2.45
C ALA A 131 -4.51 -5.59 3.16
N GLN A 132 -4.71 -6.88 2.89
CA GLN A 132 -3.87 -7.96 3.44
C GLN A 132 -2.42 -7.86 2.97
N LEU A 133 -2.16 -7.46 1.72
CA LEU A 133 -0.80 -7.20 1.23
C LEU A 133 -0.15 -5.95 1.83
N LEU A 134 -0.95 -5.11 2.49
CA LEU A 134 -0.55 -3.94 3.27
C LEU A 134 -0.65 -4.19 4.79
N ASP A 135 -1.04 -5.39 5.21
CA ASP A 135 -1.17 -5.77 6.61
C ASP A 135 -0.04 -6.77 6.91
N ASP A 136 0.84 -6.38 7.82
CA ASP A 136 1.95 -7.22 8.29
C ASP A 136 1.63 -7.61 9.73
N GLU A 137 1.93 -8.84 10.18
CA GLU A 137 1.55 -9.30 11.52
C GLU A 137 2.13 -8.39 12.63
N ILE A 138 3.30 -7.81 12.37
CA ILE A 138 3.99 -6.83 13.22
C ILE A 138 3.17 -5.53 13.36
N VAL A 139 2.48 -5.11 12.31
CA VAL A 139 1.65 -3.89 12.29
C VAL A 139 0.45 -4.05 13.24
N ARG A 140 -0.23 -5.20 13.23
CA ARG A 140 -1.33 -5.48 14.18
C ARG A 140 -0.87 -5.34 15.62
N LYS A 141 0.26 -5.98 15.97
CA LYS A 141 0.79 -5.95 17.35
C LYS A 141 1.16 -4.54 17.80
N CYS A 142 1.78 -3.72 16.95
CA CYS A 142 2.21 -2.37 17.33
C CYS A 142 1.08 -1.33 17.45
N TYR A 143 -0.05 -1.51 16.76
CA TYR A 143 -1.14 -0.53 16.75
C TYR A 143 -2.26 -0.84 17.75
N PHE A 144 -2.63 -2.12 17.95
CA PHE A 144 -3.63 -2.49 18.95
C PHE A 144 -3.16 -2.22 20.40
N THR A 145 -1.85 -2.15 20.63
CA THR A 145 -1.28 -1.71 21.91
C THR A 145 -1.31 -0.20 22.11
N LYS A 146 -1.55 0.61 21.07
CA LYS A 146 -1.66 2.08 21.17
C LYS A 146 -3.09 2.59 21.28
N SER A 147 -4.09 1.79 20.91
CA SER A 147 -5.51 2.18 21.04
C SER A 147 -6.12 1.79 22.39
N THR A 148 -5.32 1.28 23.33
CA THR A 148 -5.73 0.81 24.67
C THR A 148 -5.07 1.59 25.80
N SER A 149 -4.45 2.74 25.49
CA SER A 149 -3.75 3.62 26.44
C SER A 149 -4.13 5.07 26.24
#